data_AF-A0A6V7KT74-F1
#
_entry.id   AF-A0A6V7KT74-F1
#
_cell.length_a   1.000
_cell.length_b   1.000
_cell.length_c   1.000
_cell.angle_alpha   90.00
_cell.angle_beta   90.00
_cell.angle_gamma   90.00
#
_symmetry.space_group_name_H-M   'P 1'
#
loop_
_entity.id
_entity.type
_entity.pdbx_description
1 polymer ?
#
loop_
_entity_poly.entity_id
_entity_poly.type
_entity_poly.pdbx_seq_one_letter_code
_entity_poly.pdbx_strand_id
1 'polypeptide(L)'
;RMNFIYPYGATLNVVQPSTVSLSSGNIAIPTNRPICAYYSSPTSNGKLVVLGSSRLLTDAYIDKEHNDALRDMIFQFFQSKEKITESYHLDDVD
;
A
#
# COMPACT_ATOMS: atom_id res chain seq x y z
N ARG A 1 -15.11 1.97 1.56
CA ARG A 1 -14.21 3.13 1.81
C ARG A 1 -13.50 2.85 3.13
N MET A 2 -12.18 2.74 3.11
CA MET A 2 -11.37 2.53 4.31
C MET A 2 -10.71 3.87 4.66
N ASN A 3 -10.98 4.39 5.85
CA ASN A 3 -10.38 5.63 6.34
C ASN A 3 -9.19 5.28 7.24
N PHE A 4 -8.02 5.85 6.95
CA PHE A 4 -6.79 5.58 7.68
C PHE A 4 -5.99 6.88 7.82
N ILE A 5 -5.07 6.93 8.78
CA ILE A 5 -4.20 8.09 9.00
C ILE A 5 -2.84 7.80 8.39
N TYR A 6 -2.39 8.70 7.51
CA TYR A 6 -1.10 8.63 6.83
C TYR A 6 -0.17 9.76 7.28
N PRO A 7 0.54 9.61 8.40
CA PRO A 7 1.32 10.69 9.01
C PRO A 7 2.71 10.82 8.37
N TYR A 8 3.13 12.05 8.06
CA TYR A 8 4.50 12.40 7.62
C TYR A 8 5.08 11.49 6.52
N GLY A 9 4.23 11.03 5.60
CA GLY A 9 4.64 10.08 4.57
C GLY A 9 5.03 10.74 3.26
N ALA A 10 5.83 10.00 2.48
CA ALA A 10 6.13 10.30 1.09
C ALA A 10 5.16 9.59 0.14
N THR A 11 5.17 9.99 -1.12
CA THR A 11 4.54 9.23 -2.20
C THR A 11 5.57 8.36 -2.91
N LEU A 12 5.11 7.36 -3.67
CA LEU A 12 5.95 6.40 -4.37
C LEU A 12 5.78 6.57 -5.88
N ASN A 13 6.87 6.38 -6.61
CA ASN A 13 6.84 6.11 -8.05
C ASN A 13 6.88 4.59 -8.21
N VAL A 14 5.80 4.04 -8.76
CA VAL A 14 5.63 2.58 -8.90
C VAL A 14 5.55 2.27 -10.38
N VAL A 15 6.38 1.33 -10.82
CA VAL A 15 6.42 0.83 -12.19
C VAL A 15 6.34 -0.69 -12.16
N GLN A 16 5.92 -1.29 -13.28
CA GLN A 16 5.96 -2.73 -13.43
C GLN A 16 7.38 -3.26 -13.18
N PRO A 17 7.54 -4.41 -12.49
CA PRO A 17 6.52 -5.41 -12.16
C PRO A 17 5.80 -5.23 -10.81
N SER A 18 5.89 -4.06 -10.17
CA SER A 18 5.25 -3.80 -8.87
C SER A 18 3.81 -3.28 -9.05
N THR A 19 2.96 -3.52 -8.05
CA THR A 19 1.54 -3.11 -8.05
C THR A 19 1.26 -2.12 -6.93
N VAL A 20 0.49 -1.07 -7.22
CA VAL A 20 0.03 -0.10 -6.22
C VAL A 20 -1.11 -0.71 -5.40
N SER A 21 -1.01 -0.65 -4.07
CA SER A 21 -2.06 -1.13 -3.17
C SER A 21 -2.87 0.01 -2.53
N LEU A 22 -2.24 1.15 -2.22
CA LEU A 22 -2.90 2.30 -1.63
C LEU A 22 -2.47 3.59 -2.33
N SER A 23 -3.39 4.55 -2.41
CA SER A 23 -3.13 5.91 -2.87
C SER A 23 -3.43 6.95 -1.78
N SER A 24 -2.91 8.17 -1.96
CA SER A 24 -3.19 9.32 -1.10
C SER A 24 -4.66 9.78 -1.14
N GLY A 25 -5.46 9.27 -2.07
CA GLY A 25 -6.85 9.65 -2.26
C GLY A 25 -7.03 11.07 -2.81
N ASN A 26 -8.28 11.54 -2.83
CA ASN A 26 -8.68 12.80 -3.45
C ASN A 26 -8.66 14.02 -2.51
N ILE A 27 -8.43 13.81 -1.21
CA ILE A 27 -8.43 14.88 -0.19
C ILE A 27 -7.02 15.23 0.32
N ALA A 28 -5.98 14.51 -0.09
CA ALA A 28 -4.60 14.78 0.26
C ALA A 28 -3.81 15.29 -0.95
N ILE A 29 -2.83 16.17 -0.72
CA ILE A 29 -1.96 16.70 -1.77
C ILE A 29 -0.57 16.05 -1.63
N PRO A 30 0.01 15.51 -2.71
CA PRO A 30 -0.55 15.36 -4.06
C PRO A 30 -1.65 14.28 -4.12
N THR A 31 -2.71 14.54 -4.91
CA THR A 31 -3.91 13.68 -4.99
C THR A 31 -3.66 12.41 -5.80
N ASN A 32 -4.32 11.32 -5.41
CA ASN A 32 -4.33 10.03 -6.12
C ASN A 32 -2.93 9.46 -6.44
N ARG A 33 -1.93 9.75 -5.59
CA ARG A 33 -0.56 9.25 -5.76
C ARG A 33 -0.34 7.96 -4.99
N PRO A 34 0.43 6.99 -5.51
CA PRO A 34 0.76 5.78 -4.77
C PRO A 34 1.46 6.10 -3.44
N ILE A 35 1.07 5.40 -2.37
CA ILE A 35 1.69 5.51 -1.04
C ILE A 35 2.07 4.15 -0.45
N CYS A 36 1.53 3.05 -1.00
CA CYS A 36 1.90 1.68 -0.69
C CYS A 36 1.95 0.85 -1.96
N ALA A 37 3.01 0.05 -2.11
CA ALA A 37 3.19 -0.82 -3.27
C ALA A 37 3.71 -2.20 -2.85
N TYR A 38 3.26 -3.22 -3.59
CA TYR A 38 3.62 -4.61 -3.38
C TYR A 38 4.36 -5.17 -4.59
N TYR A 39 5.25 -6.13 -4.31
CA TYR A 39 5.89 -6.94 -5.32
C TYR A 39 6.03 -8.37 -4.80
N SER A 40 5.70 -9.33 -5.66
CA SER A 40 5.94 -10.75 -5.40
C SER A 40 6.77 -11.31 -6.55
N SER A 41 7.95 -11.83 -6.23
CA SER A 41 8.83 -12.43 -7.23
C SER A 41 8.22 -13.72 -7.77
N PRO A 42 8.01 -13.83 -9.10
CA PRO A 42 7.48 -15.07 -9.70
C PRO A 42 8.45 -16.25 -9.60
N THR A 43 9.75 -15.98 -9.42
CA THR A 43 10.84 -16.96 -9.45
C THR A 43 11.28 -17.41 -8.06
N SER A 44 11.44 -16.48 -7.12
CA SER A 44 11.91 -16.80 -5.76
C SER A 44 10.79 -16.94 -4.72
N ASN A 45 9.55 -16.60 -5.08
CA ASN A 45 8.43 -16.38 -4.15
C ASN A 45 8.74 -15.33 -3.05
N GLY A 46 9.81 -14.55 -3.21
CA GLY A 46 10.14 -13.44 -2.32
C GLY A 46 9.11 -12.31 -2.46
N LYS A 47 8.76 -11.69 -1.34
CA LYS A 47 7.76 -10.62 -1.29
C LYS A 47 8.38 -9.34 -0.77
N LEU A 48 7.95 -8.22 -1.34
CA LEU A 48 8.38 -6.88 -0.96
C LEU A 48 7.16 -5.99 -0.80
N VAL A 49 7.15 -5.21 0.27
CA VAL A 49 6.19 -4.15 0.52
C VAL A 49 6.96 -2.86 0.75
N VAL A 50 6.54 -1.78 0.11
CA VAL A 50 7.07 -0.45 0.33
C VAL A 50 5.94 0.45 0.82
N LEU A 51 6.15 1.07 1.98
CA LEU A 51 5.28 2.10 2.54
C LEU A 51 6.02 3.43 2.50
N GLY A 52 5.35 4.49 2.04
CA GLY A 52 5.93 5.83 2.11
C GLY A 52 5.90 6.46 3.51
N SER A 53 5.27 5.81 4.51
CA SER A 53 5.31 6.22 5.91
C SER A 53 5.44 5.01 6.84
N SER A 54 6.54 4.95 7.59
CA SER A 54 6.68 4.00 8.70
C SER A 54 5.88 4.43 9.94
N ARG A 55 5.61 5.74 10.08
CA ARG A 55 4.90 6.31 11.23
C ARG A 55 3.48 5.75 11.36
N LEU A 56 2.86 5.33 10.25
CA LEU A 56 1.59 4.63 10.21
C LEU A 56 1.56 3.38 11.13
N LEU A 57 2.69 2.69 11.28
CA LEU A 57 2.81 1.45 12.07
C LEU A 57 3.34 1.66 13.49
N THR A 58 3.45 2.90 13.95
CA THR A 58 3.95 3.20 15.31
C THR A 58 2.82 3.27 16.33
N ASP A 59 3.13 3.09 17.61
CA ASP A 59 2.18 3.14 18.73
C ASP A 59 1.29 4.39 18.72
N ALA A 60 1.82 5.52 18.24
CA ALA A 60 1.06 6.77 18.16
C ALA A 60 -0.11 6.73 17.15
N TYR A 61 -0.03 5.84 16.14
CA TYR A 61 -0.94 5.83 14.99
C TYR A 61 -1.56 4.47 14.67
N ILE A 62 -1.02 3.35 15.16
CA ILE A 62 -1.50 2.01 14.79
C ILE A 62 -2.96 1.78 15.21
N ASP A 63 -3.34 2.23 16.40
CA ASP A 63 -4.69 2.11 16.94
C ASP A 63 -5.63 3.24 16.49
N LYS A 64 -5.21 4.07 15.53
CA LYS A 64 -6.01 5.18 15.02
C LYS A 64 -6.74 4.79 13.74
N GLU A 65 -8.03 5.11 13.69
CA GLU A 65 -8.89 4.80 12.55
C GLU A 65 -8.78 3.32 12.16
N HIS A 66 -8.48 3.02 10.88
CA HIS A 66 -8.31 1.65 10.38
C HIS A 66 -6.84 1.32 10.08
N ASN A 67 -5.86 1.97 10.75
CA ASN A 67 -4.45 1.69 10.52
C ASN A 67 -4.07 0.23 10.88
N ASP A 68 -4.68 -0.34 11.92
CA ASP A 68 -4.46 -1.74 12.29
C ASP A 68 -4.92 -2.72 11.20
N ALA A 69 -6.02 -2.42 10.51
CA ALA A 69 -6.47 -3.22 9.37
C ALA A 69 -5.50 -3.12 8.17
N LEU A 70 -4.80 -1.98 7.99
CA LEU A 70 -3.73 -1.88 6.98
C LEU A 70 -2.53 -2.74 7.36
N ARG A 71 -2.14 -2.72 8.64
CA ARG A 71 -1.10 -3.59 9.19
C ARG A 71 -1.43 -5.05 8.91
N ASP A 72 -2.65 -5.49 9.22
CA ASP A 72 -3.10 -6.85 8.98
C ASP A 72 -3.07 -7.22 7.49
N MET A 73 -3.51 -6.34 6.61
CA MET A 73 -3.46 -6.56 5.16
C MET A 73 -2.03 -6.75 4.65
N ILE A 74 -1.07 -5.98 5.18
CA ILE A 74 0.36 -6.12 4.85
C ILE A 74 0.91 -7.45 5.36
N PHE A 75 0.60 -7.87 6.59
CA PHE A 75 1.08 -9.15 7.11
C PHE A 75 0.41 -10.35 6.43
N GLN A 76 -0.88 -10.23 6.10
CA GLN A 76 -1.58 -11.23 5.31
C GLN A 76 -0.95 -11.38 3.91
N PHE A 77 -0.52 -10.27 3.29
CA PHE A 77 0.26 -10.32 2.06
C PHE A 77 1.52 -11.16 2.22
N PHE A 78 2.30 -10.97 3.29
CA PHE A 78 3.49 -11.79 3.52
C PHE A 78 3.16 -13.26 3.79
N GLN A 79 2.10 -13.54 4.53
CA GLN A 79 1.67 -14.90 4.89
C GLN A 79 0.99 -15.67 3.75
N SER A 80 0.47 -14.98 2.73
CA SER A 80 -0.23 -15.64 1.62
C SER A 80 0.70 -16.61 0.88
N LYS A 81 0.16 -17.72 0.37
CA LYS A 81 0.96 -18.68 -0.42
C LYS A 81 0.87 -18.43 -1.93
N GLU A 82 0.02 -17.49 -2.34
CA GLU A 82 -0.32 -17.24 -3.74
C GLU A 82 0.55 -16.15 -4.38
N LYS A 83 0.76 -16.31 -5.69
CA LYS A 83 1.28 -15.27 -6.59
C LYS A 83 0.17 -14.24 -6.77
N ILE A 84 0.28 -13.09 -6.12
CA ILE A 84 -0.68 -12.00 -6.34
C ILE A 84 -0.39 -11.42 -7.72
N THR A 85 -1.21 -11.82 -8.69
CA THR A 85 -1.30 -11.22 -10.03
C THR A 85 -2.67 -10.54 -10.13
N GLU A 86 -2.86 -9.43 -9.43
CA GLU A 86 -4.00 -8.55 -9.72
C GLU A 86 -3.47 -7.14 -9.94
N SER A 87 -3.28 -6.82 -11.22
CA SER A 87 -3.10 -5.46 -11.71
C SER A 87 -4.44 -4.73 -11.56
N TYR A 88 -4.56 -3.89 -10.54
CA TYR A 88 -5.54 -2.82 -10.59
C TYR A 88 -5.10 -1.85 -11.67
N HIS A 89 -5.62 -2.06 -12.89
CA HIS A 89 -5.71 -1.00 -13.88
C HIS A 89 -6.59 0.08 -13.24
N LEU A 90 -5.96 1.19 -12.85
CA LEU A 90 -6.69 2.44 -12.76
C LEU A 90 -7.07 2.74 -14.20
N ASP A 91 -8.29 2.36 -14.58
CA ASP A 91 -8.88 2.78 -15.83
C ASP A 91 -8.73 4.30 -15.90
N ASP A 92 -8.11 4.75 -16.98
CA ASP A 92 -8.01 6.15 -17.34
C ASP A 92 -9.40 6.77 -17.21
N VAL A 93 -9.54 7.71 -16.29
CA VAL A 93 -10.70 8.60 -16.24
C VAL A 93 -10.32 9.79 -17.12
N ASP A 94 -10.98 9.87 -18.28
CA ASP A 94 -11.04 11.04 -19.16
C ASP A 94 -11.22 12.36 -18.38
#